data_AF-A0A2T7SND2-F1
#
_entry.id   AF-A0A2T7SND2-F1
#
_cell.length_a   1.000
_cell.length_b   1.000
_cell.length_c   1.000
_cell.angle_alpha   90.00
_cell.angle_beta   90.00
_cell.angle_gamma   90.00
#
_symmetry.space_group_name_H-M   'P 1'
#
loop_
_entity.id
_entity.type
_entity.pdbx_description
1 polymer ?
#
loop_
_entity_poly.entity_id
_entity_poly.type
_entity_poly.pdbx_seq_one_letter_code
_entity_poly.pdbx_strand_id
1 'polypeptide(L)'
;ASPRGARFGGAPAAPVEPAAPRHSAEDLRAAAEMVATLIRLRADGRTGEAHVVLCEAAGRPPEQFPLLAAELHRAGLGADWAELLWEAAFLPPARLAAAAGALAAAGRDGDCGQLLRQGVSRPAEEISDAVLALGEAGRAHEARALLSAFVQARTPEDAVLIAAPDPRRLVPQLIDAARAVSVARERDLVHALRVAGIVST
;
A
#
# COMPACT_ATOMS: atom_id res chain seq x y z
N ALA A 1 -48.08 -25.54 25.77
CA ALA A 1 -47.00 -25.16 26.69
C ALA A 1 -45.67 -25.26 25.95
N SER A 2 -44.89 -24.16 25.88
CA SER A 2 -43.45 -24.24 25.61
C SER A 2 -42.72 -24.58 26.91
N PRO A 3 -41.59 -25.30 26.83
CA PRO A 3 -40.28 -24.64 26.98
C PRO A 3 -39.23 -25.15 25.95
N ARG A 4 -38.50 -24.23 25.28
CA ARG A 4 -37.10 -23.79 25.50
C ARG A 4 -35.99 -24.83 25.22
N GLY A 5 -35.27 -24.60 24.11
CA GLY A 5 -33.84 -24.33 24.16
C GLY A 5 -32.89 -25.41 23.64
N ALA A 6 -32.40 -25.23 22.40
CA ALA A 6 -31.01 -25.49 22.01
C ALA A 6 -30.73 -24.78 20.69
N ARG A 7 -30.52 -23.47 20.81
CA ARG A 7 -29.97 -22.61 19.76
C ARG A 7 -28.49 -22.95 19.66
N PHE A 8 -28.15 -23.82 18.71
CA PHE A 8 -26.79 -23.90 18.20
C PHE A 8 -26.51 -22.57 17.50
N GLY A 9 -25.92 -21.65 18.24
CA GLY A 9 -25.32 -20.45 17.69
C GLY A 9 -24.19 -20.87 16.77
N GLY A 10 -24.44 -20.84 15.46
CA GLY A 10 -23.37 -20.81 14.48
C GLY A 10 -22.63 -19.49 14.69
N ALA A 11 -21.51 -19.54 15.40
CA ALA A 11 -20.54 -18.46 15.39
C ALA A 11 -20.12 -18.25 13.92
N PRO A 12 -20.09 -17.01 13.41
CA PRO A 12 -19.50 -16.76 12.10
C PRO A 12 -18.06 -17.27 12.16
N ALA A 13 -17.68 -18.09 11.17
CA ALA A 13 -16.30 -18.46 10.98
C ALA A 13 -15.50 -17.16 10.90
N ALA A 14 -14.57 -16.97 11.85
CA ALA A 14 -13.62 -15.88 11.77
C ALA A 14 -12.97 -15.94 10.38
N PRO A 15 -12.80 -14.81 9.68
CA PRO A 15 -11.99 -14.79 8.47
C PRO A 15 -10.66 -15.44 8.83
N VAL A 16 -10.33 -16.54 8.15
CA VAL A 16 -8.97 -17.08 8.20
C VAL A 16 -8.14 -16.02 7.51
N GLU A 17 -7.53 -15.12 8.30
CA GLU A 17 -6.52 -14.24 7.77
C GLU A 17 -5.50 -15.14 7.07
N PRO A 18 -5.20 -14.92 5.78
CA PRO A 18 -4.20 -15.70 5.10
C PRO A 18 -2.91 -15.59 5.90
N ALA A 19 -2.47 -16.71 6.47
CA ALA A 19 -1.23 -16.77 7.23
C ALA A 19 -0.13 -16.15 6.37
N ALA A 20 0.57 -15.16 6.94
CA ALA A 20 1.68 -14.50 6.25
C ALA A 20 2.59 -15.58 5.62
N PRO A 21 3.03 -15.39 4.37
CA PRO A 21 3.87 -16.37 3.70
C PRO A 21 5.07 -16.68 4.59
N ARG A 22 5.23 -17.95 4.95
CA ARG A 22 6.35 -18.39 5.78
C ARG A 22 7.61 -18.24 4.95
N HIS A 23 8.42 -17.25 5.30
CA HIS A 23 9.70 -17.07 4.65
C HIS A 23 10.59 -18.29 4.86
N SER A 24 11.27 -18.69 3.79
CA SER A 24 12.22 -19.79 3.86
C SER A 24 13.47 -19.38 4.64
N ALA A 25 14.23 -20.38 5.12
CA ALA A 25 15.55 -20.12 5.70
C ALA A 25 16.52 -19.46 4.68
N GLU A 26 16.25 -19.64 3.38
CA GLU A 26 17.00 -19.00 2.31
C GLU A 26 16.66 -17.52 2.17
N ASP A 27 15.37 -17.15 2.26
CA ASP A 27 14.94 -15.74 2.26
C ASP A 27 15.57 -14.97 3.43
N LEU A 28 15.57 -15.57 4.63
CA LEU A 28 16.20 -14.99 5.82
C LEU A 28 17.70 -14.77 5.62
N ARG A 29 18.40 -15.76 5.04
CA ARG A 29 19.84 -15.65 4.77
C ARG A 29 20.12 -14.58 3.72
N ALA A 30 19.35 -14.55 2.63
CA ALA A 30 19.51 -13.57 1.57
C ALA A 30 19.26 -12.14 2.07
N ALA A 31 18.32 -11.94 2.99
CA ALA A 31 18.08 -10.66 3.64
C ALA A 31 19.27 -10.22 4.53
N ALA A 32 19.79 -11.14 5.36
CA ALA A 32 20.94 -10.89 6.20
C ALA A 32 22.22 -10.58 5.39
N GLU A 33 22.47 -11.31 4.30
CA GLU A 33 23.61 -11.10 3.40
C GLU A 33 23.55 -9.75 2.67
N MET A 34 22.34 -9.34 2.26
CA MET A 34 22.12 -8.01 1.68
C MET A 34 22.45 -6.91 2.70
N VAL A 35 21.96 -7.03 3.93
CA VAL A 35 22.24 -6.06 5.00
C VAL A 35 23.73 -6.02 5.35
N ALA A 36 24.39 -7.17 5.45
CA ALA A 36 25.85 -7.22 5.66
C ALA A 36 26.63 -6.53 4.53
N THR A 37 26.15 -6.66 3.29
CA THR A 37 26.72 -5.96 2.14
C THR A 37 26.53 -4.46 2.23
N LEU A 38 25.32 -3.98 2.58
CA LEU A 38 25.06 -2.56 2.80
C LEU A 38 25.95 -1.96 3.88
N ILE A 39 26.09 -2.63 5.03
CA ILE A 39 26.95 -2.16 6.14
C ILE A 39 28.39 -1.95 5.64
N ARG A 40 28.94 -2.93 4.93
CA ARG A 40 30.30 -2.86 4.38
C ARG A 40 30.44 -1.71 3.37
N LEU A 41 29.51 -1.60 2.42
CA LEU A 41 29.56 -0.54 1.40
C LEU A 41 29.46 0.86 2.04
N ARG A 42 28.62 1.03 3.05
CA ARG A 42 28.50 2.30 3.79
C ARG A 42 29.77 2.61 4.60
N ALA A 43 30.36 1.61 5.25
CA ALA A 43 31.62 1.76 5.98
C ALA A 43 32.79 2.15 5.06
N ASP A 44 32.80 1.63 3.83
CA ASP A 44 33.80 1.95 2.81
C ASP A 44 33.52 3.28 2.07
N GLY A 45 32.44 3.99 2.41
CA GLY A 45 32.02 5.23 1.72
C GLY A 45 31.48 5.02 0.30
N ARG A 46 31.17 3.78 -0.09
CA ARG A 46 30.74 3.38 -1.44
C ARG A 46 29.23 3.55 -1.62
N THR A 47 28.74 4.78 -1.45
CA THR A 47 27.31 5.12 -1.45
C THR A 47 26.57 4.76 -2.74
N GLY A 48 27.20 4.92 -3.92
CA GLY A 48 26.57 4.58 -5.19
C GLY A 48 26.30 3.08 -5.33
N GLU A 49 27.20 2.23 -4.84
CA GLU A 49 27.00 0.78 -4.86
C GLU A 49 25.98 0.33 -3.81
N ALA A 50 25.93 1.00 -2.67
CA ALA A 50 24.88 0.76 -1.70
C ALA A 50 23.49 1.09 -2.28
N HIS A 51 23.38 2.19 -3.05
CA HIS A 51 22.15 2.53 -3.76
C HIS A 51 21.74 1.45 -4.78
N VAL A 52 22.69 0.91 -5.56
CA VAL A 52 22.40 -0.21 -6.48
C VAL A 52 21.81 -1.41 -5.74
N VAL A 53 22.36 -1.78 -4.59
CA VAL A 53 21.83 -2.88 -3.76
C VAL A 53 20.39 -2.58 -3.29
N LEU A 54 20.06 -1.33 -2.97
CA LEU A 54 18.70 -0.94 -2.58
C LEU A 54 17.72 -1.00 -3.77
N CYS A 55 18.13 -0.56 -4.96
CA CYS A 55 17.32 -0.71 -6.18
C CYS A 55 17.06 -2.19 -6.50
N GLU A 56 18.09 -3.04 -6.41
CA GLU A 56 17.94 -4.48 -6.59
C GLU A 56 16.98 -5.08 -5.55
N ALA A 57 17.05 -4.63 -4.30
CA ALA A 57 16.16 -5.05 -3.23
C ALA A 57 14.70 -4.64 -3.51
N ALA A 58 14.44 -3.43 -4.01
CA ALA A 58 13.11 -2.99 -4.42
C ALA A 58 12.54 -3.83 -5.60
N GLY A 59 13.42 -4.36 -6.45
CA GLY A 59 13.06 -5.28 -7.54
C GLY A 59 12.67 -6.70 -7.10
N ARG A 60 12.97 -7.11 -5.86
CA ARG A 60 12.66 -8.45 -5.33
C ARG A 60 11.15 -8.70 -5.18
N PRO A 61 10.71 -9.96 -5.00
CA PRO A 61 9.30 -10.24 -4.69
C PRO A 61 8.81 -9.41 -3.49
N PRO A 62 7.70 -8.66 -3.60
CA PRO A 62 7.23 -7.77 -2.54
C PRO A 62 6.95 -8.47 -1.21
N GLU A 63 6.68 -9.77 -1.24
CA GLU A 63 6.51 -10.61 -0.05
C GLU A 63 7.76 -10.62 0.83
N GLN A 64 8.95 -10.36 0.28
CA GLN A 64 10.20 -10.32 1.05
C GLN A 64 10.40 -8.99 1.81
N PHE A 65 9.63 -7.94 1.51
CA PHE A 65 9.84 -6.61 2.10
C PHE A 65 9.72 -6.60 3.63
N PRO A 66 8.75 -7.27 4.28
CA PRO A 66 8.70 -7.34 5.74
C PRO A 66 9.98 -7.92 6.37
N LEU A 67 10.63 -8.92 5.74
CA LEU A 67 11.90 -9.44 6.21
C LEU A 67 13.02 -8.41 6.06
N LEU A 68 13.16 -7.82 4.89
CA LEU A 68 14.19 -6.81 4.62
C LEU A 68 14.07 -5.66 5.61
N ALA A 69 12.85 -5.22 5.90
CA ALA A 69 12.60 -4.18 6.87
C ALA A 69 13.04 -4.60 8.28
N ALA A 70 12.68 -5.81 8.73
CA ALA A 70 13.10 -6.33 10.03
C ALA A 70 14.63 -6.42 10.15
N GLU A 71 15.32 -6.91 9.11
CA GLU A 71 16.78 -7.01 9.08
C GLU A 71 17.46 -5.63 9.11
N LEU A 72 17.01 -4.69 8.27
CA LEU A 72 17.55 -3.34 8.18
C LEU A 72 17.37 -2.57 9.50
N HIS A 73 16.19 -2.64 10.12
CA HIS A 73 15.95 -1.99 11.39
C HIS A 73 16.79 -2.58 12.53
N ARG A 74 16.98 -3.91 12.56
CA ARG A 74 17.84 -4.56 13.55
C ARG A 74 19.30 -4.12 13.42
N ALA A 75 19.75 -3.85 12.20
CA ALA A 75 21.07 -3.31 11.90
C ALA A 75 21.19 -1.79 12.08
N GLY A 76 20.11 -1.08 12.46
CA GLY A 76 20.11 0.37 12.59
C GLY A 76 20.07 1.14 11.27
N LEU A 77 19.81 0.47 10.14
CA LEU A 77 19.78 1.03 8.79
C LEU A 77 18.38 1.55 8.41
N GLY A 78 17.74 2.30 9.31
CA GLY A 78 16.41 2.86 9.07
C GLY A 78 16.37 3.85 7.90
N ALA A 79 17.48 4.54 7.62
CA ALA A 79 17.60 5.42 6.46
C ALA A 79 17.60 4.65 5.14
N ASP A 80 18.35 3.55 5.06
CA ASP A 80 18.36 2.67 3.88
C ASP A 80 17.00 2.00 3.67
N TRP A 81 16.28 1.67 4.75
CA TRP A 81 14.89 1.20 4.63
C TRP A 81 13.95 2.26 4.05
N ALA A 82 14.08 3.52 4.49
CA ALA A 82 13.30 4.62 3.93
C ALA A 82 13.63 4.87 2.45
N GLU A 83 14.88 4.70 2.04
CA GLU A 83 15.33 4.78 0.64
C GLU A 83 14.72 3.62 -0.19
N LEU A 84 14.75 2.39 0.32
CA LEU A 84 14.11 1.24 -0.34
C LEU A 84 12.60 1.44 -0.49
N LEU A 85 11.90 1.91 0.55
CA LEU A 85 10.47 2.23 0.45
C LEU A 85 10.19 3.29 -0.61
N TRP A 86 11.10 4.23 -0.80
CA TRP A 86 10.94 5.23 -1.85
C TRP A 86 11.03 4.61 -3.24
N GLU A 87 12.05 3.80 -3.49
CA GLU A 87 12.19 3.05 -4.75
C GLU A 87 10.96 2.15 -4.99
N ALA A 88 10.46 1.50 -3.95
CA ALA A 88 9.27 0.66 -4.02
C ALA A 88 7.99 1.43 -4.39
N ALA A 89 7.86 2.70 -3.98
CA ALA A 89 6.67 3.50 -4.24
C ALA A 89 6.44 3.77 -5.74
N PHE A 90 7.52 3.72 -6.53
CA PHE A 90 7.51 3.94 -7.97
C PHE A 90 7.52 2.67 -8.81
N LEU A 91 7.41 1.50 -8.19
CA LEU A 91 7.18 0.26 -8.92
C LEU A 91 5.86 0.32 -9.71
N PRO A 92 5.70 -0.50 -10.77
CA PRO A 92 4.43 -0.63 -11.48
C PRO A 92 3.23 -0.82 -10.53
N PRO A 93 2.03 -0.34 -10.87
CA PRO A 93 0.90 -0.26 -9.92
C PRO A 93 0.59 -1.58 -9.20
N ALA A 94 0.60 -2.71 -9.92
CA ALA A 94 0.38 -4.03 -9.34
C ALA A 94 1.47 -4.44 -8.33
N ARG A 95 2.73 -4.06 -8.59
CA ARG A 95 3.85 -4.33 -7.66
C ARG A 95 3.80 -3.43 -6.43
N LEU A 96 3.41 -2.16 -6.58
CA LEU A 96 3.12 -1.27 -5.45
C LEU A 96 2.02 -1.85 -4.57
N ALA A 97 0.91 -2.30 -5.17
CA ALA A 97 -0.21 -2.92 -4.47
C ALA A 97 0.22 -4.17 -3.70
N ALA A 98 1.03 -5.04 -4.32
CA ALA A 98 1.58 -6.22 -3.68
C ALA A 98 2.52 -5.89 -2.51
N ALA A 99 3.38 -4.88 -2.66
CA ALA A 99 4.27 -4.41 -1.58
C ALA A 99 3.49 -3.85 -0.37
N ALA A 100 2.50 -3.00 -0.63
CA ALA A 100 1.61 -2.49 0.41
C ALA A 100 0.87 -3.65 1.11
N GLY A 101 0.33 -4.60 0.33
CA GLY A 101 -0.35 -5.79 0.86
C GLY A 101 0.56 -6.68 1.71
N ALA A 102 1.82 -6.86 1.31
CA ALA A 102 2.80 -7.65 2.06
C ALA A 102 3.18 -6.97 3.38
N LEU A 103 3.38 -5.65 3.38
CA LEU A 103 3.66 -4.89 4.60
C LEU A 103 2.46 -4.89 5.56
N ALA A 104 1.25 -4.65 5.06
CA ALA A 104 0.02 -4.70 5.85
C ALA A 104 -0.21 -6.11 6.44
N ALA A 105 -0.03 -7.17 5.66
CA ALA A 105 -0.17 -8.55 6.14
C ALA A 105 0.84 -8.92 7.23
N ALA A 106 1.99 -8.25 7.27
CA ALA A 106 3.00 -8.41 8.31
C ALA A 106 2.79 -7.47 9.51
N GLY A 107 1.68 -6.73 9.58
CA GLY A 107 1.39 -5.77 10.64
C GLY A 107 2.28 -4.52 10.61
N ARG A 108 2.89 -4.22 9.46
CA ARG A 108 3.74 -3.03 9.26
C ARG A 108 2.94 -1.86 8.68
N ASP A 109 1.87 -1.47 9.38
CA ASP A 109 0.92 -0.44 8.93
C ASP A 109 1.59 0.93 8.70
N GLY A 110 2.60 1.26 9.52
CA GLY A 110 3.37 2.50 9.39
C GLY A 110 4.12 2.58 8.06
N ASP A 111 4.82 1.51 7.69
CA ASP A 111 5.57 1.43 6.43
C ASP A 111 4.63 1.34 5.22
N CYS A 112 3.55 0.55 5.34
CA CYS A 112 2.52 0.48 4.31
C CYS A 112 1.93 1.87 4.04
N GLY A 113 1.55 2.60 5.10
CA GLY A 113 1.05 3.97 4.98
C GLY A 113 2.08 4.93 4.39
N GLN A 114 3.37 4.81 4.76
CA GLN A 114 4.44 5.61 4.17
C GLN A 114 4.58 5.35 2.67
N LEU A 115 4.66 4.08 2.26
CA LEU A 115 4.76 3.64 0.87
C LEU A 115 3.61 4.21 0.03
N LEU A 116 2.37 4.07 0.50
CA LEU A 116 1.19 4.56 -0.22
C LEU A 116 1.18 6.09 -0.35
N ARG A 117 1.60 6.82 0.70
CA ARG A 117 1.71 8.29 0.64
C ARG A 117 2.79 8.75 -0.35
N GLN A 118 3.90 8.04 -0.45
CA GLN A 118 4.95 8.33 -1.43
C GLN A 118 4.44 8.12 -2.86
N GLY A 119 3.62 7.08 -3.09
CA GLY A 119 3.07 6.75 -4.40
C GLY A 119 2.10 7.78 -5.00
N VAL A 120 1.60 8.77 -4.25
CA VAL A 120 0.60 9.74 -4.74
C VAL A 120 1.15 10.76 -5.75
N SER A 121 2.47 10.81 -5.95
CA SER A 121 3.09 11.65 -6.97
C SER A 121 2.90 11.12 -8.39
N ARG A 122 2.44 9.87 -8.54
CA ARG A 122 2.21 9.21 -9.83
C ARG A 122 1.04 9.86 -10.61
N PRO A 123 0.98 9.64 -11.94
CA PRO A 123 -0.18 10.02 -12.75
C PRO A 123 -1.48 9.40 -12.22
N ALA A 124 -2.61 10.09 -12.42
CA ALA A 124 -3.91 9.64 -11.93
C ALA A 124 -4.32 8.26 -12.46
N GLU A 125 -3.97 7.93 -13.71
CA GLU A 125 -4.23 6.62 -14.31
C GLU A 125 -3.50 5.49 -13.56
N GLU A 126 -2.23 5.70 -13.21
CA GLU A 126 -1.46 4.72 -12.42
C GLU A 126 -2.00 4.58 -10.99
N ILE A 127 -2.59 5.65 -10.44
CA ILE A 127 -3.30 5.58 -9.15
C ILE A 127 -4.57 4.73 -9.29
N SER A 128 -5.35 4.91 -10.35
CA SER A 128 -6.53 4.06 -10.64
C SER A 128 -6.13 2.60 -10.71
N ASP A 129 -5.07 2.28 -11.46
CA ASP A 129 -4.57 0.91 -11.60
C ASP A 129 -4.11 0.33 -10.26
N ALA A 130 -3.42 1.11 -9.43
CA ALA A 130 -2.97 0.67 -8.11
C ALA A 130 -4.14 0.39 -7.17
N VAL A 131 -5.16 1.24 -7.17
CA VAL A 131 -6.39 1.09 -6.38
C VAL A 131 -7.16 -0.16 -6.80
N LEU A 132 -7.30 -0.38 -8.11
CA LEU A 132 -7.94 -1.58 -8.64
C LEU A 132 -7.15 -2.83 -8.27
N ALA A 133 -5.82 -2.82 -8.41
CA ALA A 133 -4.96 -3.94 -8.02
C ALA A 133 -5.05 -4.26 -6.51
N LEU A 134 -5.11 -3.24 -5.65
CA LEU A 134 -5.35 -3.41 -4.22
C LEU A 134 -6.73 -4.02 -3.95
N GLY A 135 -7.76 -3.57 -4.67
CA GLY A 135 -9.12 -4.11 -4.59
C GLY A 135 -9.19 -5.60 -4.95
N GLU A 136 -8.57 -6.00 -6.08
CA GLU A 136 -8.51 -7.41 -6.51
C GLU A 136 -7.72 -8.28 -5.51
N ALA A 137 -6.74 -7.70 -4.82
CA ALA A 137 -5.98 -8.38 -3.76
C ALA A 137 -6.72 -8.42 -2.40
N GLY A 138 -7.96 -7.92 -2.31
CA GLY A 138 -8.73 -7.86 -1.06
C GLY A 138 -8.22 -6.82 -0.06
N ARG A 139 -7.42 -5.85 -0.52
CA ARG A 139 -6.76 -4.80 0.29
C ARG A 139 -7.54 -3.48 0.23
N ALA A 140 -8.83 -3.56 0.57
CA ALA A 140 -9.74 -2.40 0.49
C ALA A 140 -9.34 -1.26 1.44
N HIS A 141 -8.76 -1.59 2.60
CA HIS A 141 -8.27 -0.59 3.55
C HIS A 141 -7.08 0.19 2.98
N GLU A 142 -6.13 -0.50 2.34
CA GLU A 142 -4.96 0.09 1.70
C GLU A 142 -5.36 0.90 0.46
N ALA A 143 -6.33 0.41 -0.33
CA ALA A 143 -6.91 1.16 -1.45
C ALA A 143 -7.50 2.50 -0.99
N ARG A 144 -8.26 2.48 0.11
CA ARG A 144 -8.80 3.70 0.72
C ARG A 144 -7.69 4.61 1.23
N ALA A 145 -6.64 4.07 1.87
CA ALA A 145 -5.51 4.85 2.35
C ALA A 145 -4.78 5.57 1.22
N LEU A 146 -4.57 4.90 0.08
CA LEU A 146 -3.99 5.49 -1.13
C LEU A 146 -4.85 6.64 -1.66
N LEU A 147 -6.16 6.41 -1.82
CA LEU A 147 -7.10 7.44 -2.28
C LEU A 147 -7.18 8.63 -1.32
N SER A 148 -7.23 8.39 -0.01
CA SER A 148 -7.25 9.45 0.99
C SER A 148 -5.96 10.27 0.97
N ALA A 149 -4.80 9.63 0.80
CA ALA A 149 -3.53 10.33 0.63
C ALA A 149 -3.52 11.18 -0.65
N PHE A 150 -4.03 10.65 -1.77
CA PHE A 150 -4.11 11.40 -3.03
C PHE A 150 -5.03 12.62 -2.91
N VAL A 151 -6.24 12.46 -2.35
CA VAL A 151 -7.20 13.56 -2.15
C VAL A 151 -6.65 14.65 -1.22
N GLN A 152 -5.81 14.28 -0.24
CA GLN A 152 -5.12 15.26 0.61
C GLN A 152 -4.05 16.05 -0.17
N ALA A 153 -3.29 15.36 -1.02
CA ALA A 153 -2.12 15.91 -1.70
C ALA A 153 -2.45 16.66 -3.00
N ARG A 154 -3.60 16.37 -3.63
CA ARG A 154 -3.95 16.84 -4.99
C ARG A 154 -5.24 17.66 -5.01
N THR A 155 -5.53 18.25 -6.17
CA THR A 155 -6.76 19.00 -6.38
C THR A 155 -7.96 18.06 -6.59
N PRO A 156 -9.20 18.52 -6.35
CA PRO A 156 -10.40 17.77 -6.71
C PRO A 156 -10.44 17.38 -8.19
N GLU A 157 -9.95 18.24 -9.09
CA GLU A 157 -9.90 17.99 -10.53
C GLU A 157 -8.94 16.86 -10.89
N ASP A 158 -7.78 16.77 -10.23
CA ASP A 158 -6.86 15.63 -10.39
C ASP A 158 -7.54 14.32 -9.94
N ALA A 159 -8.34 14.37 -8.86
CA ALA A 159 -9.04 13.19 -8.34
C ALA A 159 -10.18 12.71 -9.27
N VAL A 160 -10.77 13.59 -10.08
CA VAL A 160 -11.72 13.21 -11.12
C VAL A 160 -11.07 12.31 -12.18
N LEU A 161 -9.80 12.57 -12.52
CA LEU A 161 -9.06 11.78 -13.51
C LEU A 161 -8.89 10.32 -13.06
N ILE A 162 -8.79 10.07 -11.75
CA ILE A 162 -8.74 8.71 -11.20
C ILE A 162 -10.04 7.96 -11.51
N ALA A 163 -11.18 8.62 -11.46
CA ALA A 163 -12.48 7.98 -11.67
C ALA A 163 -12.75 7.63 -13.14
N ALA A 164 -12.10 8.32 -14.09
CA ALA A 164 -12.44 8.24 -15.51
C ALA A 164 -12.35 6.83 -16.14
N PRO A 165 -11.35 5.97 -15.81
CA PRO A 165 -11.23 4.63 -16.41
C PRO A 165 -12.34 3.66 -15.97
N ASP A 166 -12.79 3.74 -14.71
CA ASP A 166 -13.90 2.94 -14.19
C ASP A 166 -14.72 3.72 -13.16
N PRO A 167 -15.65 4.58 -13.62
CA PRO A 167 -16.43 5.43 -12.73
C PRO A 167 -17.28 4.63 -11.74
N ARG A 168 -17.79 3.47 -12.17
CA ARG A 168 -18.70 2.65 -11.34
C ARG A 168 -18.00 2.11 -10.11
N ARG A 169 -16.74 1.70 -10.26
CA ARG A 169 -15.94 1.17 -9.15
C ARG A 169 -15.25 2.26 -8.34
N LEU A 170 -14.76 3.31 -8.99
CA LEU A 170 -13.84 4.26 -8.37
C LEU A 170 -14.53 5.46 -7.73
N VAL A 171 -15.66 5.93 -8.26
CA VAL A 171 -16.38 7.08 -7.69
C VAL A 171 -16.81 6.85 -6.23
N PRO A 172 -17.46 5.72 -5.86
CA PRO A 172 -17.86 5.49 -4.47
C PRO A 172 -16.65 5.49 -3.53
N GLN A 173 -15.55 4.84 -3.94
CA GLN A 173 -14.32 4.76 -3.16
C GLN A 173 -13.67 6.13 -2.97
N LEU A 174 -13.65 6.97 -4.01
CA LEU A 174 -13.13 8.34 -3.95
C LEU A 174 -13.95 9.21 -2.99
N ILE A 175 -15.28 9.13 -3.03
CA ILE A 175 -16.17 9.86 -2.12
C ILE A 175 -15.93 9.40 -0.67
N ASP A 176 -15.85 8.09 -0.43
CA ASP A 176 -15.57 7.54 0.90
C ASP A 176 -14.19 7.91 1.44
N ALA A 177 -13.19 7.98 0.55
CA ALA A 177 -11.85 8.43 0.87
C ALA A 177 -11.81 9.94 1.18
N ALA A 178 -12.49 10.77 0.38
CA ALA A 178 -12.59 12.21 0.60
C ALA A 178 -13.34 12.55 1.90
N ARG A 179 -14.43 11.82 2.18
CA ARG A 179 -15.17 11.92 3.45
C ARG A 179 -14.30 11.59 4.66
N ALA A 180 -13.42 10.60 4.54
CA ALA A 180 -12.46 10.25 5.59
C ALA A 180 -11.47 11.39 5.89
N VAL A 181 -11.16 12.21 4.87
CA VAL A 181 -10.29 13.37 5.01
C VAL A 181 -11.05 14.54 5.65
N SER A 182 -12.14 14.99 5.02
CA SER A 182 -13.05 15.98 5.60
C SER A 182 -14.34 16.13 4.78
N VAL A 183 -15.38 16.67 5.42
CA VAL A 183 -16.64 17.05 4.76
C VAL A 183 -16.43 18.13 3.69
N ALA A 184 -15.40 18.98 3.82
CA ALA A 184 -15.06 19.95 2.77
C ALA A 184 -14.53 19.24 1.52
N ARG A 185 -13.56 18.32 1.69
CA ARG A 185 -12.98 17.54 0.58
C ARG A 185 -14.02 16.69 -0.14
N GLU A 186 -14.94 16.07 0.59
CA GLU A 186 -16.06 15.35 -0.02
C GLU A 186 -16.91 16.26 -0.92
N ARG A 187 -17.31 17.43 -0.43
CA ARG A 187 -18.14 18.37 -1.20
C ARG A 187 -17.42 18.87 -2.46
N ASP A 188 -16.12 19.20 -2.34
CA ASP A 188 -15.31 19.69 -3.45
C ASP A 188 -15.17 18.61 -4.54
N LEU A 189 -14.90 17.36 -4.14
CA LEU A 189 -14.82 16.24 -5.06
C LEU A 189 -16.17 15.95 -5.75
N VAL A 190 -17.26 15.91 -5.00
CA VAL A 190 -18.61 15.70 -5.56
C VAL A 190 -19.00 16.85 -6.51
N HIS A 191 -18.52 18.07 -6.25
CA HIS A 191 -18.69 19.18 -7.19
C HIS A 191 -17.88 18.97 -8.48
N ALA A 192 -16.60 18.64 -8.37
CA ALA A 192 -15.73 18.38 -9.52
C ALA A 192 -16.25 17.22 -10.39
N LEU A 193 -16.71 16.12 -9.78
CA LEU A 193 -17.31 14.98 -10.49
C LEU A 193 -18.57 15.36 -11.27
N ARG A 194 -19.39 16.27 -10.73
CA ARG A 194 -20.58 16.81 -11.43
C ARG A 194 -20.19 17.70 -12.60
N VAL A 195 -19.22 18.60 -12.41
CA VAL A 195 -18.71 19.48 -13.47
C VAL A 195 -18.12 18.66 -14.62
N ALA A 196 -17.43 17.56 -14.31
CA ALA A 196 -16.88 16.64 -15.29
C ALA A 196 -17.91 15.69 -15.94
N GLY A 197 -19.17 15.72 -15.51
CA GLY A 197 -20.23 14.85 -16.03
C GLY A 197 -20.10 13.37 -15.66
N ILE A 198 -19.26 13.03 -14.68
CA ILE A 198 -19.03 11.65 -14.23
C ILE A 198 -20.17 11.15 -13.33
N VAL A 199 -20.76 12.05 -12.52
CA VAL A 199 -21.95 11.75 -11.71
C VAL A 199 -23.09 12.66 -12.12
N SER A 200 -24.29 12.10 -12.23
CA SER A 200 -25.52 12.86 -12.43
C SER A 200 -26.00 13.48 -11.12
N THR A 201 -26.68 14.63 -11.21
CA THR A 201 -27.42 15.26 -10.09
C THR A 201 -28.49 14.35 -9.51
#